data_AF-A0A329Y1X9-F1
#
_entry.id   AF-A0A329Y1X9-F1
#
_cell.length_a   1.000
_cell.length_b   1.000
_cell.length_c   1.000
_cell.angle_alpha   90.00
_cell.angle_beta   90.00
_cell.angle_gamma   90.00
#
_symmetry.space_group_name_H-M   'P 1'
#
loop_
_entity.id
_entity.type
_entity.pdbx_description
1 polymer ?
#
loop_
_entity_poly.entity_id
_entity_poly.type
_entity_poly.pdbx_seq_one_letter_code
_entity_poly.pdbx_strand_id
1 'polypeptide(L)'
;MILLKPAKFPKDPTLRAMLRNWARRFLVSETAVNRVVERTINVACDDPEILSGANMNDALFALVHRHALDELHSTMARHSETEMSILPPLGDIQHQAFR
;
A
#
# COMPACT_ATOMS: atom_id res chain seq x y z
N MET A 1 4.09 11.39 -28.29
CA MET A 1 3.86 11.00 -26.88
C MET A 1 4.97 11.62 -26.06
N ILE A 2 4.68 12.67 -25.31
CA ILE A 2 5.68 13.34 -24.47
C ILE A 2 5.78 12.50 -23.19
N LEU A 3 6.88 11.76 -23.05
CA LEU A 3 7.25 11.10 -21.79
C LEU A 3 7.62 12.21 -20.81
N LEU A 4 6.63 12.73 -20.08
CA LEU A 4 6.87 13.64 -18.95
C LEU A 4 7.80 12.91 -17.99
N LYS A 5 9.05 13.37 -17.91
CA LYS A 5 9.97 12.97 -16.86
C LYS A 5 9.24 13.22 -15.53
N PRO A 6 9.09 12.22 -14.65
CA PRO A 6 8.50 12.46 -13.34
C PRO A 6 9.29 13.59 -12.73
N ALA A 7 8.59 14.68 -12.39
CA ALA A 7 9.20 15.80 -11.70
C ALA A 7 9.91 15.21 -10.49
N LYS A 8 11.25 15.23 -10.51
CA LYS A 8 12.04 14.84 -9.34
C LYS A 8 11.77 15.92 -8.32
N PHE A 9 10.70 15.75 -7.55
CA PHE A 9 10.49 16.50 -6.33
C PHE A 9 11.82 16.44 -5.57
N PRO A 10 12.35 17.57 -5.06
CA PRO A 10 13.43 17.48 -4.10
C PRO A 10 12.96 16.48 -3.06
N LYS A 11 13.80 15.47 -2.76
CA LYS A 11 13.53 14.50 -1.71
C LYS A 11 13.55 15.25 -0.38
N ASP A 12 12.55 16.10 -0.15
CA ASP A 12 12.48 16.94 1.03
C ASP A 12 12.44 15.99 2.21
N PRO A 13 13.52 15.93 3.01
CA PRO A 13 13.59 15.01 4.12
C PRO A 13 12.48 15.29 5.12
N THR A 14 11.98 16.53 5.17
CA THR A 14 10.93 16.98 6.08
C THR A 14 9.57 16.40 5.69
N LEU A 15 9.12 16.62 4.45
CA LEU A 15 7.89 16.02 3.92
C LEU A 15 7.92 14.50 4.06
N ARG A 16 9.03 13.86 3.67
CA ARG A 16 9.14 12.40 3.73
C ARG A 16 9.07 11.87 5.17
N ALA A 17 9.69 12.56 6.12
CA ALA A 17 9.59 12.22 7.54
C ALA A 17 8.17 12.40 8.07
N MET A 18 7.48 13.47 7.67
CA MET A 18 6.08 13.73 8.05
C MET A 18 5.15 12.63 7.54
N LEU A 19 5.21 12.31 6.24
CA LEU A 19 4.39 11.25 5.64
C LEU A 19 4.66 9.89 6.30
N ARG A 20 5.94 9.59 6.60
CA ARG A 20 6.32 8.37 7.31
C ARG A 20 5.72 8.31 8.71
N ASN A 21 5.75 9.42 9.46
CA ASN A 21 5.18 9.49 10.80
C ASN A 21 3.66 9.29 10.79
N TRP A 22 2.96 9.76 9.76
CA TRP A 22 1.53 9.49 9.59
C TRP A 22 1.28 8.02 9.19
N ALA A 23 2.00 7.49 8.20
CA ALA A 23 1.84 6.11 7.75
C ALA A 23 2.10 5.07 8.86
N ARG A 24 3.06 5.32 9.75
CA ARG A 24 3.37 4.47 10.91
C ARG A 24 2.23 4.36 11.92
N ARG A 25 1.24 5.25 11.90
CA ARG A 25 0.04 5.12 12.74
C ARG A 25 -0.89 4.00 12.28
N PHE A 26 -0.74 3.55 11.04
CA PHE A 26 -1.60 2.55 10.41
C PHE A 26 -0.86 1.24 10.10
N LEU A 27 0.45 1.33 9.81
CA LEU A 27 1.25 0.21 9.30
C LEU A 27 2.42 -0.08 10.22
N VAL A 28 2.60 -1.37 10.55
CA VAL A 28 3.72 -1.86 11.38
C VAL A 28 4.96 -2.17 10.53
N SER A 29 4.78 -2.62 9.29
CA SER A 29 5.88 -2.97 8.40
C SER A 29 6.54 -1.72 7.80
N GLU A 30 7.83 -1.51 8.07
CA GLU A 30 8.61 -0.43 7.46
C GLU A 30 8.62 -0.50 5.93
N THR A 31 8.54 -1.70 5.35
CA THR A 31 8.43 -1.85 3.90
C THR A 31 7.10 -1.33 3.37
N ALA A 32 5.99 -1.61 4.07
CA ALA A 32 4.66 -1.10 3.73
C ALA A 32 4.59 0.42 3.91
N VAL A 33 5.14 0.94 5.02
CA VAL A 33 5.26 2.38 5.27
C VAL A 33 6.00 3.07 4.14
N ASN A 34 7.16 2.54 3.71
CA ASN A 34 7.91 3.12 2.60
C ASN A 34 7.12 3.09 1.28
N ARG A 35 6.40 2.00 0.97
CA ARG A 35 5.54 1.93 -0.24
C ARG A 35 4.46 3.00 -0.23
N VAL A 36 3.77 3.19 0.90
CA VAL A 36 2.72 4.22 1.04
C VAL A 36 3.29 5.63 0.88
N VAL A 37 4.44 5.91 1.49
CA VAL A 37 5.10 7.22 1.39
C VAL A 37 5.50 7.52 -0.05
N GLU A 38 6.18 6.59 -0.73
CA GLU A 38 6.61 6.80 -2.12
C GLU A 38 5.39 6.92 -3.06
N ARG A 39 4.33 6.13 -2.85
CA ARG A 39 3.09 6.24 -3.63
C ARG A 39 2.41 7.59 -3.43
N THR A 40 2.35 8.08 -2.20
CA THR A 40 1.77 9.40 -1.88
C THR A 40 2.54 10.52 -2.58
N ILE A 41 3.88 10.48 -2.54
CA ILE A 41 4.73 11.46 -3.22
C ILE A 41 4.49 11.43 -4.73
N ASN A 42 4.46 10.25 -5.33
CA ASN A 42 4.23 10.12 -6.78
C ASN A 42 2.88 10.72 -7.18
N VAL A 43 1.80 10.42 -6.46
CA VAL A 43 0.47 10.97 -6.72
C VAL A 43 0.45 12.50 -6.57
N ALA A 44 1.07 13.04 -5.52
CA ALA A 44 1.16 14.48 -5.33
C ALA A 44 2.03 15.19 -6.40
N CYS A 45 2.96 14.47 -7.03
CA CYS A 45 3.74 14.98 -8.15
C CYS A 45 2.96 14.95 -9.47
N ASP A 46 2.15 13.91 -9.67
CA ASP A 46 1.32 13.74 -10.87
C ASP A 46 0.12 14.69 -10.87
N ASP A 47 -0.41 15.01 -9.69
CA ASP A 47 -1.52 15.94 -9.48
C ASP A 47 -1.13 17.06 -8.48
N PRO A 48 -0.55 18.17 -8.98
CA PRO A 48 -0.12 19.26 -8.12
C PRO A 48 -1.28 20.09 -7.54
N GLU A 49 -2.52 19.94 -8.02
CA GLU A 49 -3.68 20.67 -7.48
C GLU A 49 -4.00 20.25 -6.03
N ILE A 50 -3.61 19.03 -5.66
CA ILE A 50 -3.66 18.52 -4.29
C ILE A 50 -2.86 19.41 -3.33
N LEU A 51 -1.79 20.04 -3.84
CA LEU A 51 -0.91 20.93 -3.07
C LEU A 51 -1.29 22.41 -3.19
N SER A 52 -2.24 22.79 -4.06
CA SER A 52 -2.58 24.20 -4.30
C SER A 52 -3.64 24.77 -3.37
N GLY A 53 -4.24 23.94 -2.50
CA GLY A 53 -5.31 24.36 -1.58
C GLY A 53 -4.81 24.89 -0.22
N ALA A 54 -5.65 25.66 0.47
CA ALA A 54 -5.40 26.15 1.83
C ALA A 54 -5.16 25.01 2.86
N ASN A 55 -5.61 23.78 2.53
CA ASN A 55 -5.55 22.60 3.39
C ASN A 55 -4.64 21.51 2.81
N MET A 56 -3.49 21.89 2.23
CA MET A 56 -2.51 20.95 1.65
C MET A 56 -2.17 19.77 2.59
N ASN A 57 -1.99 20.04 3.88
CA ASN A 57 -1.66 18.99 4.86
C ASN A 57 -2.80 17.98 5.03
N ASP A 58 -4.06 18.43 5.00
CA ASP A 58 -5.21 17.54 5.12
C ASP A 58 -5.38 16.68 3.88
N ALA A 59 -5.15 17.26 2.70
CA ALA A 59 -5.18 16.53 1.42
C ALA A 59 -4.09 15.46 1.38
N LEU A 60 -2.86 15.80 1.80
CA LEU A 60 -1.76 14.85 1.92
C LEU A 60 -2.04 13.77 2.96
N PHE A 61 -2.60 14.13 4.11
CA PHE A 61 -2.98 13.16 5.14
C PHE A 61 -4.05 12.20 4.64
N ALA A 62 -5.08 12.69 3.95
CA ALA A 62 -6.13 11.87 3.35
C ALA A 62 -5.56 10.88 2.31
N LEU A 63 -4.58 11.30 1.50
CA LEU A 63 -3.87 10.42 0.58
C LEU A 63 -3.11 9.31 1.32
N VAL A 64 -2.33 9.66 2.36
CA VAL A 64 -1.60 8.67 3.17
C VAL A 64 -2.57 7.66 3.79
N HIS A 65 -3.66 8.16 4.36
CA HIS A 65 -4.67 7.32 5.00
C HIS A 65 -5.28 6.33 4.01
N ARG A 66 -5.71 6.79 2.82
CA ARG A 66 -6.24 5.94 1.77
C ARG A 66 -5.25 4.86 1.34
N HIS A 67 -4.01 5.25 1.06
CA HIS A 67 -2.98 4.30 0.64
C HIS A 67 -2.60 3.28 1.73
N ALA A 68 -2.62 3.69 3.00
CA ALA A 68 -2.39 2.77 4.11
C ALA A 68 -3.52 1.73 4.25
N LEU A 69 -4.78 2.12 4.05
CA LEU A 69 -5.91 1.20 4.03
C LEU A 69 -5.84 0.22 2.86
N ASP A 70 -5.51 0.70 1.66
CA ASP A 70 -5.32 -0.15 0.48
C ASP A 70 -4.22 -1.22 0.71
N GLU A 71 -3.10 -0.82 1.33
CA GLU A 71 -1.98 -1.69 1.64
C GLU A 71 -2.33 -2.74 2.72
N LEU A 72 -3.12 -2.33 3.72
CA LEU A 72 -3.61 -3.23 4.77
C LEU A 72 -4.56 -4.29 4.18
N HIS A 73 -5.55 -3.88 3.37
CA HIS A 73 -6.46 -4.79 2.69
C HIS A 73 -5.72 -5.76 1.77
N SER A 74 -4.72 -5.29 1.02
CA SER A 74 -3.89 -6.14 0.16
C SER A 74 -3.07 -7.17 0.94
N THR A 75 -2.72 -6.87 2.19
CA THR A 75 -2.01 -7.81 3.07
C THR A 75 -2.98 -8.84 3.65
N MET A 76 -4.17 -8.41 4.08
CA MET A 76 -5.23 -9.31 4.56
C MET A 76 -5.68 -10.29 3.48
N ALA A 77 -5.89 -9.83 2.24
CA ALA A 77 -6.28 -10.69 1.12
C ALA A 77 -5.25 -11.81 0.87
N ARG A 78 -3.95 -11.49 0.90
CA ARG A 78 -2.87 -12.48 0.73
C ARG A 78 -2.82 -13.52 1.86
N HIS A 79 -3.18 -13.12 3.09
CA HIS A 79 -3.24 -14.06 4.21
C HIS A 79 -4.42 -15.03 4.05
N SER A 80 -5.59 -14.53 3.61
CA SER A 80 -6.76 -15.38 3.35
C SER A 80 -6.56 -16.35 2.17
N GLU A 81 -5.84 -15.96 1.13
CA GLU A 81 -5.46 -16.86 0.03
C GLU A 81 -4.51 -17.98 0.50
N THR A 82 -3.62 -17.67 1.44
CA THR A 82 -2.68 -18.65 1.99
C THR A 82 -3.39 -19.68 2.87
N GLU A 83 -4.41 -19.28 3.64
CA GLU A 83 -5.21 -20.22 4.45
C GLU A 83 -6.10 -21.14 3.60
N MET A 84 -6.58 -20.70 2.44
CA MET A 84 -7.34 -21.55 1.51
C MET A 84 -6.48 -22.59 0.77
N SER A 85 -5.16 -22.39 0.69
CA SER A 85 -4.24 -23.30 -0.01
C SER A 85 -3.69 -24.43 0.88
N ILE A 86 -3.94 -24.43 2.19
CA ILE A 86 -3.39 -25.42 3.14
C ILE A 86 -4.35 -26.59 3.39
N LEU A 87 -5.57 -26.57 2.84
CA LEU A 87 -6.44 -27.74 2.88
C LEU A 87 -5.95 -28.79 1.87
N PRO A 88 -5.53 -30.00 2.31
CA PRO A 88 -5.28 -31.08 1.36
C PRO A 88 -6.58 -31.38 0.60
N PRO A 89 -6.52 -31.66 -0.71
CA PRO A 89 -7.70 -32.06 -1.46
C PRO A 89 -8.31 -33.29 -0.78
N LEU A 90 -9.56 -33.15 -0.34
CA LEU A 90 -10.35 -34.22 0.25
C LEU A 90 -10.80 -35.17 -0.89
N GLY A 91 -9.84 -35.92 -1.44
CA GLY A 91 -10.07 -36.86 -2.53
C GLY A 91 -9.00 -37.94 -2.47
N ASP A 92 -9.47 -39.20 -2.41
CA ASP A 92 -8.68 -40.43 -2.54
C ASP A 92 -8.01 -40.96 -1.27
N ILE A 93 -8.80 -41.15 -0.21
CA ILE A 93 -8.57 -42.29 0.70
C ILE A 93 -9.60 -43.36 0.34
N GLN A 94 -9.08 -44.57 0.03
CA GLN A 94 -9.75 -45.88 -0.01
C GLN A 94 -10.16 -46.45 -1.38
N HIS A 95 -9.15 -46.81 -2.20
CA HIS A 95 -9.20 -48.06 -2.97
C HIS A 95 -8.33 -49.12 -2.29
N GLN A 96 -8.74 -49.60 -1.12
CA GLN A 96 -8.28 -50.91 -0.65
C GLN A 96 -9.23 -51.48 0.41
N ALA A 97 -10.22 -52.23 -0.06
CA ALA A 97 -10.76 -53.42 0.58
C ALA A 97 -12.07 -53.76 -0.13
N PHE A 98 -12.05 -54.71 -1.06
CA PHE A 98 -12.96 -55.85 -1.03
C PHE A 98 -12.35 -56.96 -1.90
N ARG A 99 -12.52 -58.18 -1.39
CA ARG A 99 -11.96 -59.47 -1.82
C ARG A 99 -12.08 -59.78 -3.30
#